data_AF-A0A836T9D7-F1
#
_entry.id   AF-A0A836T9D7-F1
#
_cell.length_a   1.000
_cell.length_b   1.000
_cell.length_c   1.000
_cell.angle_alpha   90.00
_cell.angle_beta   90.00
_cell.angle_gamma   90.00
#
_symmetry.space_group_name_H-M   'P 1'
#
loop_
_entity.id
_entity.type
_entity.pdbx_description
1 polymer ?
#
loop_
_entity_poly.entity_id
_entity_poly.type
_entity_poly.pdbx_seq_one_letter_code
_entity_poly.pdbx_strand_id
1 'polypeptide(L)'
;MTAYSTDIGACVFDDEGSRTCRMTTRGDCNVGSGNNTGIGGEFFEDYLCSADELATECGPTKETICLEGRDEVYFKDSCGNYANIYDSNKIYSKNPSYWQKIVSKDKSCDPNDKNGNAGDKNCGNCNYLSGSICKNGVATYGDNICTDLNCYDTENGKNYKNGESWCLNIGTGDNGQDTAGSRFFRHVCVHGEETIEPCADFRNEVCIEESLSTAYGGFTEAACRVNRWVDCIDQLEQDDCENSDKRDCYWVEGVHYDGSNSKTTGSQQVGDSVSDTNTQNFDGVPDGRNPAANPQLAESDPEKENMGIIKGGGLCLPRHPPGLEHYGEGNAENICSLGNSKQTVHFDTSLFGSKSCKENCEVLTAEWVNNMNAICYSLGDCGNFDNLAGRGTDDGIVVKDNGVRRKISQGIVGAAATSEDEDEGFLGGLFG
;
A
#
# COMPACT_ATOMS: atom_id res chain seq x y z
N MET A 1 -16.91 15.18 -41.03
CA MET A 1 -17.68 15.62 -39.86
C MET A 1 -17.87 17.13 -40.00
N THR A 2 -19.10 17.59 -40.14
CA THR A 2 -19.41 19.03 -40.06
C THR A 2 -19.31 19.47 -38.60
N ALA A 3 -18.81 20.67 -38.33
CA ALA A 3 -18.49 21.17 -36.98
C ALA A 3 -19.65 21.20 -35.95
N TYR A 4 -20.88 20.90 -36.38
CA TYR A 4 -22.12 21.00 -35.61
C TYR A 4 -22.83 19.66 -35.40
N SER A 5 -22.22 18.53 -35.80
CA SER A 5 -22.91 17.23 -35.72
C SER A 5 -23.14 16.74 -34.29
N THR A 6 -22.40 17.29 -33.31
CA THR A 6 -22.43 16.88 -31.90
C THR A 6 -23.36 17.73 -31.03
N ASP A 7 -23.97 18.79 -31.58
CA ASP A 7 -24.91 19.62 -30.83
C ASP A 7 -26.07 18.76 -30.33
N ILE A 8 -26.48 18.95 -29.07
CA ILE A 8 -27.55 18.18 -28.43
C ILE A 8 -28.84 19.00 -28.44
N GLY A 9 -29.96 18.35 -28.70
CA GLY A 9 -31.26 19.01 -28.72
C GLY A 9 -32.41 18.06 -29.03
N ALA A 10 -33.58 18.65 -29.20
CA ALA A 10 -34.81 17.97 -29.58
C ALA A 10 -34.81 17.70 -31.09
N CYS A 11 -34.96 16.44 -31.47
CA CYS A 11 -35.20 16.03 -32.85
C CYS A 11 -36.67 15.67 -33.02
N VAL A 12 -37.39 16.46 -33.81
CA VAL A 12 -38.84 16.39 -33.94
C VAL A 12 -39.23 15.74 -35.26
N PHE A 13 -40.19 14.81 -35.22
CA PHE A 13 -40.70 14.12 -36.39
C PHE A 13 -42.22 14.28 -36.47
N ASP A 14 -42.71 14.60 -37.67
CA ASP A 14 -44.14 14.66 -37.95
C ASP A 14 -44.59 13.30 -38.51
N ASP A 15 -45.48 12.60 -37.81
CA ASP A 15 -46.02 11.30 -38.23
C ASP A 15 -47.55 11.27 -38.10
N GLU A 16 -48.24 11.10 -39.24
CA GLU A 16 -49.69 10.88 -39.38
C GLU A 16 -50.61 11.69 -38.40
N GLY A 17 -50.26 12.95 -38.13
CA GLY A 17 -51.04 13.85 -37.26
C GLY A 17 -50.60 13.91 -35.79
N SER A 18 -49.50 13.25 -35.45
CA SER A 18 -48.77 13.37 -34.18
C SER A 18 -47.37 13.92 -34.41
N ARG A 19 -46.82 14.60 -33.41
CA ARG A 19 -45.47 15.19 -33.46
C ARG A 19 -44.62 14.55 -32.37
N THR A 20 -43.81 13.60 -32.77
CA THR A 20 -42.95 12.81 -31.86
C THR A 20 -41.60 13.50 -31.70
N CYS A 21 -40.88 13.19 -30.62
CA CYS A 21 -39.58 13.80 -30.35
C CYS A 21 -38.59 12.84 -29.69
N ARG A 22 -37.32 12.97 -30.06
CA ARG A 22 -36.20 12.28 -29.43
C ARG A 22 -35.08 13.25 -29.06
N MET A 23 -34.55 13.12 -27.85
CA MET A 23 -33.30 13.81 -27.47
C MET A 23 -32.11 13.12 -28.12
N THR A 24 -31.34 13.85 -28.93
CA THR A 24 -30.24 13.28 -29.71
C THR A 24 -29.28 14.36 -30.19
N THR A 25 -28.27 13.97 -30.97
CA THR A 25 -27.36 14.90 -31.61
C THR A 25 -27.90 15.40 -32.95
N ARG A 26 -27.47 16.57 -33.42
CA ARG A 26 -27.82 17.08 -34.76
C ARG A 26 -27.47 16.09 -35.85
N GLY A 27 -26.32 15.41 -35.74
CA GLY A 27 -25.89 14.38 -36.68
C GLY A 27 -26.88 13.22 -36.77
N ASP A 28 -27.29 12.69 -35.61
CA ASP A 28 -28.20 11.55 -35.52
C ASP A 28 -29.66 11.91 -35.83
N CYS A 29 -30.04 13.19 -35.71
CA CYS A 29 -31.35 13.66 -36.12
C CYS A 29 -31.53 13.67 -37.65
N ASN A 30 -30.47 14.04 -38.37
CA ASN A 30 -30.46 14.16 -39.83
C ASN A 30 -30.39 12.80 -40.55
N VAL A 31 -29.93 11.76 -39.85
CA VAL A 31 -29.83 10.39 -40.36
C VAL A 31 -30.94 9.58 -39.71
N GLY A 32 -32.12 9.53 -40.33
CA GLY A 32 -33.28 8.80 -39.80
C GLY A 32 -32.90 7.41 -39.26
N SER A 33 -33.37 7.05 -38.07
CA SER A 33 -33.05 5.76 -37.45
C SER A 33 -33.70 4.61 -38.22
N GLY A 34 -32.88 3.68 -38.73
CA GLY A 34 -33.33 2.42 -39.32
C GLY A 34 -33.49 2.46 -40.84
N ASN A 35 -33.66 1.27 -41.43
CA ASN A 35 -33.67 0.96 -42.88
C ASN A 35 -34.70 1.71 -43.76
N ASN A 36 -35.31 2.80 -43.30
CA ASN A 36 -36.16 3.67 -44.10
C ASN A 36 -35.39 4.88 -44.60
N THR A 37 -35.06 4.84 -45.88
CA THR A 37 -34.76 6.02 -46.68
C THR A 37 -35.91 7.02 -46.58
N GLY A 38 -35.69 8.22 -46.04
CA GLY A 38 -36.50 9.34 -46.51
C GLY A 38 -36.52 10.66 -45.77
N ILE A 39 -36.64 10.72 -44.43
CA ILE A 39 -36.91 12.01 -43.76
C ILE A 39 -36.18 12.07 -42.41
N GLY A 40 -35.12 12.87 -42.34
CA GLY A 40 -34.51 13.27 -41.06
C GLY A 40 -35.44 14.23 -40.30
N GLY A 41 -35.34 14.26 -38.97
CA GLY A 41 -36.18 15.12 -38.14
C GLY A 41 -35.78 16.59 -38.20
N GLU A 42 -36.66 17.47 -37.73
CA GLU A 42 -36.35 18.89 -37.51
C GLU A 42 -35.58 19.02 -36.18
N PHE A 43 -34.33 19.46 -36.24
CA PHE A 43 -33.46 19.59 -35.07
C PHE A 43 -33.54 20.97 -34.42
N PHE A 44 -33.83 21.01 -33.13
CA PHE A 44 -33.90 22.20 -32.31
C PHE A 44 -32.80 22.16 -31.23
N GLU A 45 -31.73 22.92 -31.48
CA GLU A 45 -30.59 23.05 -30.58
C GLU A 45 -31.00 23.61 -29.22
N ASP A 46 -30.43 23.05 -28.16
CA ASP A 46 -30.69 23.40 -26.76
C ASP A 46 -32.15 23.25 -26.31
N TYR A 47 -33.05 22.75 -27.14
CA TYR A 47 -34.43 22.49 -26.75
C TYR A 47 -34.57 21.07 -26.18
N LEU A 48 -35.45 20.95 -25.18
CA LEU A 48 -35.93 19.66 -24.69
C LEU A 48 -37.16 19.23 -25.47
N CYS A 49 -37.39 17.91 -25.58
CA CYS A 49 -38.59 17.39 -26.22
C CYS A 49 -39.89 17.83 -25.55
N SER A 50 -39.85 18.15 -24.25
CA SER A 50 -40.96 18.67 -23.46
C SER A 50 -41.25 20.17 -23.67
N ALA A 51 -40.60 20.82 -24.63
CA ALA A 51 -40.83 22.23 -24.91
C ALA A 51 -42.17 22.44 -25.64
N ASP A 52 -43.11 23.14 -24.97
CA ASP A 52 -44.44 23.44 -25.53
C ASP A 52 -44.39 24.10 -26.93
N GLU A 53 -43.37 24.93 -27.19
CA GLU A 53 -43.16 25.61 -28.47
C GLU A 53 -42.92 24.65 -29.65
N LEU A 54 -42.44 23.44 -29.36
CA LEU A 54 -42.23 22.41 -30.37
C LEU A 54 -43.52 21.68 -30.72
N ALA A 55 -44.60 21.85 -29.95
CA ALA A 55 -45.90 21.20 -30.16
C ALA A 55 -45.78 19.67 -30.32
N THR A 56 -44.85 19.05 -29.59
CA THR A 56 -44.68 17.61 -29.53
C THR A 56 -45.70 17.00 -28.57
N GLU A 57 -45.87 15.69 -28.60
CA GLU A 57 -46.67 14.96 -27.60
C GLU A 57 -45.93 14.73 -26.27
N CYS A 58 -44.67 15.15 -26.18
CA CYS A 58 -43.83 14.94 -25.02
C CYS A 58 -44.05 16.04 -23.98
N GLY A 59 -44.23 15.66 -22.72
CA GLY A 59 -44.49 16.57 -21.63
C GLY A 59 -43.68 16.26 -20.37
N PRO A 60 -43.62 17.21 -19.42
CA PRO A 60 -42.98 17.00 -18.12
C PRO A 60 -43.57 15.83 -17.33
N THR A 61 -42.73 15.08 -16.63
CA THR A 61 -43.19 14.04 -15.70
C THR A 61 -42.47 14.12 -14.35
N LYS A 62 -42.85 13.21 -13.44
CA LYS A 62 -42.19 13.00 -12.14
C LYS A 62 -41.13 11.91 -12.17
N GLU A 63 -40.99 11.22 -13.29
CA GLU A 63 -40.03 10.14 -13.44
C GLU A 63 -38.62 10.70 -13.57
N THR A 64 -37.65 9.90 -13.12
CA THR A 64 -36.23 10.19 -13.25
C THR A 64 -35.52 9.03 -13.93
N ILE A 65 -34.32 9.29 -14.45
CA ILE A 65 -33.50 8.29 -15.15
C ILE A 65 -32.01 8.55 -14.90
N CYS A 66 -31.23 7.46 -14.75
CA CYS A 66 -29.78 7.48 -14.83
C CYS A 66 -29.34 7.22 -16.28
N LEU A 67 -28.36 7.96 -16.76
CA LEU A 67 -27.83 7.81 -18.11
C LEU A 67 -26.44 7.17 -18.05
N GLU A 68 -26.18 6.24 -18.97
CA GLU A 68 -24.87 5.62 -19.08
C GLU A 68 -23.78 6.67 -19.37
N GLY A 69 -22.66 6.59 -18.65
CA GLY A 69 -21.55 7.53 -18.78
C GLY A 69 -21.82 8.92 -18.20
N ARG A 70 -22.90 9.10 -17.43
CA ARG A 70 -23.22 10.35 -16.72
C ARG A 70 -23.45 10.09 -15.24
N ASP A 71 -23.08 11.07 -14.43
CA ASP A 71 -23.19 10.94 -12.98
C ASP A 71 -24.57 11.34 -12.49
N GLU A 72 -25.24 12.26 -13.17
CA GLU A 72 -26.41 12.96 -12.66
C GLU A 72 -27.71 12.16 -12.79
N VAL A 73 -28.67 12.50 -11.93
CA VAL A 73 -30.06 12.10 -12.09
C VAL A 73 -30.74 13.09 -13.01
N TYR A 74 -31.37 12.61 -14.07
CA TYR A 74 -32.14 13.43 -15.00
C TYR A 74 -33.63 13.20 -14.82
N PHE A 75 -34.45 14.24 -15.03
CA PHE A 75 -35.87 14.03 -15.27
C PHE A 75 -36.08 13.19 -16.54
N LYS A 76 -37.20 12.45 -16.59
CA LYS A 76 -37.63 11.72 -17.78
C LYS A 76 -38.95 12.31 -18.27
N ASP A 77 -39.05 12.62 -19.56
CA ASP A 77 -40.29 13.13 -20.16
C ASP A 77 -41.29 11.98 -20.45
N SER A 78 -42.51 12.32 -20.87
CA SER A 78 -43.56 11.33 -21.15
C SER A 78 -43.28 10.44 -22.37
N CYS A 79 -42.31 10.81 -23.21
CA CYS A 79 -41.83 10.04 -24.36
C CYS A 79 -40.63 9.15 -24.00
N GLY A 80 -40.12 9.24 -22.77
CA GLY A 80 -38.98 8.49 -22.28
C GLY A 80 -37.61 9.13 -22.55
N ASN A 81 -37.57 10.36 -23.06
CA ASN A 81 -36.32 11.09 -23.19
C ASN A 81 -35.86 11.62 -21.83
N TYR A 82 -34.54 11.76 -21.66
CA TYR A 82 -34.01 12.53 -20.56
C TYR A 82 -34.29 14.03 -20.78
N ALA A 83 -34.55 14.74 -19.69
CA ALA A 83 -34.71 16.19 -19.65
C ALA A 83 -33.54 16.79 -18.85
N ASN A 84 -33.77 17.89 -18.12
CA ASN A 84 -32.72 18.47 -17.28
C ASN A 84 -32.43 17.64 -16.02
N ILE A 85 -31.32 17.97 -15.37
CA ILE A 85 -30.95 17.43 -14.05
C ILE A 85 -32.16 17.56 -13.10
N TYR A 86 -32.39 16.54 -12.29
CA TYR A 86 -33.50 16.52 -11.37
C TYR A 86 -33.37 17.63 -10.31
N ASP A 87 -34.39 18.48 -10.19
CA ASP A 87 -34.54 19.47 -9.12
C ASP A 87 -36.04 19.51 -8.74
N SER A 88 -36.36 19.05 -7.53
CA SER A 88 -37.75 18.89 -7.09
C SER A 88 -38.52 20.23 -7.07
N ASN A 89 -37.82 21.36 -6.97
CA ASN A 89 -38.42 22.70 -7.01
C ASN A 89 -38.80 23.14 -8.44
N LYS A 90 -38.28 22.46 -9.48
CA LYS A 90 -38.52 22.82 -10.88
C LYS A 90 -39.71 22.09 -11.50
N ILE A 91 -40.20 21.04 -10.85
CA ILE A 91 -41.30 20.23 -11.38
C ILE A 91 -42.63 21.02 -11.49
N TYR A 92 -42.87 21.92 -10.55
CA TYR A 92 -44.04 22.81 -10.50
C TYR A 92 -43.64 24.28 -10.67
N SER A 93 -42.47 24.54 -11.25
CA SER A 93 -42.00 25.89 -11.48
C SER A 93 -43.00 26.66 -12.33
N LYS A 94 -43.38 27.87 -11.88
CA LYS A 94 -44.18 28.81 -12.69
C LYS A 94 -43.44 29.27 -13.95
N ASN A 95 -42.12 29.11 -13.97
CA ASN A 95 -41.29 29.37 -15.13
C ASN A 95 -41.07 28.04 -15.89
N PRO A 96 -41.65 27.88 -17.09
CA PRO A 96 -41.58 26.64 -17.87
C PRO A 96 -40.21 26.42 -18.53
N SER A 97 -39.30 27.41 -18.49
CA SER A 97 -37.99 27.33 -19.18
C SER A 97 -37.16 26.10 -18.81
N TYR A 98 -37.30 25.59 -17.58
CA TYR A 98 -36.60 24.37 -17.13
C TYR A 98 -37.04 23.10 -17.87
N TRP A 99 -38.22 23.09 -18.48
CA TRP A 99 -38.72 21.99 -19.31
C TRP A 99 -38.68 22.32 -20.80
N GLN A 100 -38.24 23.53 -21.17
CA GLN A 100 -38.14 23.97 -22.56
C GLN A 100 -36.70 23.92 -23.09
N LYS A 101 -35.73 24.27 -22.25
CA LYS A 101 -34.33 24.44 -22.64
C LYS A 101 -33.41 23.58 -21.80
N ILE A 102 -32.34 23.08 -22.40
CA ILE A 102 -31.25 22.39 -21.71
C ILE A 102 -30.60 23.38 -20.73
N VAL A 103 -30.49 22.96 -19.46
CA VAL A 103 -29.84 23.70 -18.38
C VAL A 103 -28.55 22.98 -18.03
N SER A 104 -27.45 23.73 -18.01
CA SER A 104 -26.14 23.20 -17.67
C SER A 104 -26.04 22.81 -16.19
N LYS A 105 -25.06 21.96 -15.89
CA LYS A 105 -24.81 21.45 -14.53
C LYS A 105 -24.62 22.57 -13.50
N ASP A 106 -23.87 23.60 -13.86
CA ASP A 106 -23.58 24.79 -13.02
C ASP A 106 -24.80 25.69 -12.76
N LYS A 107 -25.88 25.52 -13.52
CA LYS A 107 -27.14 26.28 -13.39
C LYS A 107 -28.29 25.43 -12.85
N SER A 108 -28.01 24.17 -12.52
CA SER A 108 -28.95 23.26 -11.89
C SER A 108 -28.93 23.43 -10.36
N CYS A 109 -29.54 22.50 -9.63
CA CYS A 109 -29.51 22.52 -8.17
C CYS A 109 -28.08 22.30 -7.64
N ASP A 110 -27.72 23.00 -6.58
CA ASP A 110 -26.53 22.77 -5.74
C ASP A 110 -25.23 22.34 -6.47
N PRO A 111 -24.78 23.11 -7.48
CA PRO A 111 -23.63 22.75 -8.32
C PRO A 111 -22.27 22.77 -7.59
N ASN A 112 -22.24 23.33 -6.38
CA ASN A 112 -21.02 23.49 -5.57
C ASN A 112 -21.07 22.66 -4.29
N ASP A 113 -21.98 21.68 -4.20
CA ASP A 113 -22.06 20.83 -3.02
C ASP A 113 -20.80 19.96 -2.87
N LYS A 114 -20.22 19.98 -1.67
CA LYS A 114 -18.94 19.30 -1.39
C LYS A 114 -19.08 17.80 -1.22
N ASN A 115 -20.31 17.32 -0.97
CA ASN A 115 -20.65 15.91 -0.85
C ASN A 115 -21.30 15.38 -2.14
N GLY A 116 -21.25 16.16 -3.23
CA GLY A 116 -21.85 15.81 -4.51
C GLY A 116 -23.37 15.62 -4.47
N ASN A 117 -24.06 16.21 -3.49
CA ASN A 117 -25.49 15.99 -3.25
C ASN A 117 -25.84 14.54 -2.88
N ALA A 118 -24.88 13.78 -2.36
CA ALA A 118 -25.11 12.43 -1.86
C ALA A 118 -26.30 12.38 -0.88
N GLY A 119 -27.31 11.59 -1.22
CA GLY A 119 -28.53 11.42 -0.43
C GLY A 119 -29.53 12.58 -0.49
N ASP A 120 -29.32 13.62 -1.30
CA ASP A 120 -30.30 14.70 -1.44
C ASP A 120 -31.51 14.25 -2.26
N LYS A 121 -32.68 14.24 -1.60
CA LYS A 121 -33.95 13.85 -2.22
C LYS A 121 -34.46 14.86 -3.24
N ASN A 122 -33.93 16.08 -3.24
CA ASN A 122 -34.41 17.18 -4.06
C ASN A 122 -33.48 17.56 -5.20
N CYS A 123 -32.23 17.11 -5.19
CA CYS A 123 -31.23 17.47 -6.19
C CYS A 123 -30.58 16.24 -6.83
N GLY A 124 -30.56 16.23 -8.16
CA GLY A 124 -29.96 15.21 -9.00
C GLY A 124 -28.57 15.56 -9.51
N ASN A 125 -27.98 16.67 -9.04
CA ASN A 125 -26.72 17.19 -9.55
C ASN A 125 -25.51 16.46 -8.95
N CYS A 126 -25.42 15.16 -9.23
CA CYS A 126 -24.40 14.30 -8.64
C CYS A 126 -23.00 14.68 -9.12
N ASN A 127 -22.01 14.40 -8.29
CA ASN A 127 -20.60 14.59 -8.63
C ASN A 127 -19.78 13.38 -8.17
N TYR A 128 -19.26 12.64 -9.15
CA TYR A 128 -18.48 11.43 -8.90
C TYR A 128 -17.21 11.71 -8.08
N LEU A 129 -16.49 12.79 -8.41
CA LEU A 129 -15.27 13.19 -7.70
C LEU A 129 -15.54 13.64 -6.27
N SER A 130 -16.77 14.09 -5.98
CA SER A 130 -17.22 14.41 -4.62
C SER A 130 -17.92 13.24 -3.92
N GLY A 131 -17.88 12.04 -4.52
CA GLY A 131 -18.37 10.80 -3.90
C GLY A 131 -19.85 10.51 -4.15
N SER A 132 -20.40 10.85 -5.31
CA SER A 132 -21.80 10.55 -5.61
C SER A 132 -22.10 10.23 -7.07
N ILE A 133 -23.05 9.33 -7.31
CA ILE A 133 -23.50 8.98 -8.67
C ILE A 133 -24.99 8.60 -8.66
N CYS A 134 -25.67 8.77 -9.79
CA CYS A 134 -27.04 8.34 -9.99
C CYS A 134 -27.18 6.82 -9.77
N LYS A 135 -28.02 6.44 -8.81
CA LYS A 135 -28.53 5.07 -8.65
C LYS A 135 -30.00 5.12 -8.25
N ASN A 136 -30.65 3.96 -8.30
CA ASN A 136 -31.99 3.81 -7.77
C ASN A 136 -32.03 4.14 -6.27
N GLY A 137 -32.99 4.94 -5.82
CA GLY A 137 -33.12 5.36 -4.44
C GLY A 137 -34.38 6.17 -4.16
N VAL A 138 -34.47 6.73 -2.96
CA VAL A 138 -35.68 7.43 -2.49
C VAL A 138 -35.53 8.94 -2.65
N ALA A 139 -36.02 9.48 -3.77
CA ALA A 139 -36.11 10.91 -4.01
C ALA A 139 -37.51 11.47 -3.66
N THR A 140 -37.67 12.79 -3.70
CA THR A 140 -38.98 13.45 -3.56
C THR A 140 -39.90 13.10 -4.73
N TYR A 141 -39.34 13.00 -5.95
CA TYR A 141 -40.02 12.49 -7.13
C TYR A 141 -39.10 11.56 -7.93
N GLY A 142 -39.68 10.50 -8.50
CA GLY A 142 -38.94 9.48 -9.22
C GLY A 142 -38.19 8.53 -8.29
N ASP A 143 -37.47 7.59 -8.90
CA ASP A 143 -36.86 6.45 -8.21
C ASP A 143 -35.33 6.48 -8.24
N ASN A 144 -34.72 7.63 -8.55
CA ASN A 144 -33.27 7.80 -8.67
C ASN A 144 -32.78 8.97 -7.82
N ILE A 145 -31.59 8.82 -7.25
CA ILE A 145 -30.94 9.81 -6.38
C ILE A 145 -29.42 9.79 -6.60
N CYS A 146 -28.74 10.87 -6.24
CA CYS A 146 -27.29 10.84 -6.05
C CYS A 146 -26.97 9.97 -4.84
N THR A 147 -26.47 8.76 -5.06
CA THR A 147 -26.05 7.85 -3.99
C THR A 147 -24.63 8.14 -3.57
N ASP A 148 -24.40 8.13 -2.26
CA ASP A 148 -23.08 8.23 -1.64
C ASP A 148 -22.18 7.06 -2.06
N LEU A 149 -20.93 7.37 -2.40
CA LEU A 149 -19.91 6.43 -2.83
C LEU A 149 -18.73 6.37 -1.83
N ASN A 150 -18.79 7.11 -0.74
CA ASN A 150 -17.76 7.06 0.29
C ASN A 150 -17.89 5.76 1.12
N CYS A 151 -16.76 5.30 1.64
CA CYS A 151 -16.68 4.11 2.48
C CYS A 151 -16.69 4.53 3.95
N TYR A 152 -17.57 3.87 4.72
CA TYR A 152 -17.75 4.12 6.13
C TYR A 152 -17.45 2.85 6.91
N ASP A 153 -16.97 3.01 8.14
CA ASP A 153 -16.70 1.89 9.05
C ASP A 153 -15.78 0.83 8.42
N THR A 154 -14.73 1.28 7.72
CA THR A 154 -13.74 0.39 7.07
C THR A 154 -12.99 -0.47 8.07
N GLU A 155 -12.22 -1.45 7.59
CA GLU A 155 -11.50 -2.42 8.46
C GLU A 155 -10.63 -1.75 9.54
N ASN A 156 -10.04 -0.59 9.24
CA ASN A 156 -9.21 0.16 10.19
C ASN A 156 -10.02 1.15 11.08
N GLY A 157 -11.34 1.14 10.99
CA GLY A 157 -12.27 1.98 11.75
C GLY A 157 -12.35 3.44 11.27
N LYS A 158 -11.82 3.77 10.09
CA LYS A 158 -11.89 5.12 9.50
C LYS A 158 -12.89 5.18 8.35
N ASN A 159 -13.22 6.41 7.95
CA ASN A 159 -14.04 6.69 6.79
C ASN A 159 -13.15 7.24 5.68
N TYR A 160 -13.46 6.85 4.45
CA TYR A 160 -12.69 7.20 3.27
C TYR A 160 -13.62 7.66 2.16
N LYS A 161 -13.17 8.66 1.39
CA LYS A 161 -13.86 9.12 0.21
C LYS A 161 -13.72 8.11 -0.92
N ASN A 162 -14.69 8.12 -1.82
CA ASN A 162 -14.60 7.35 -3.06
C ASN A 162 -13.27 7.64 -3.79
N GLY A 163 -12.53 6.59 -4.12
CA GLY A 163 -11.23 6.63 -4.77
C GLY A 163 -10.02 6.71 -3.84
N GLU A 164 -10.20 6.99 -2.54
CA GLU A 164 -9.08 6.98 -1.60
C GLU A 164 -8.51 5.57 -1.43
N SER A 165 -7.21 5.51 -1.16
CA SER A 165 -6.51 4.28 -0.80
C SER A 165 -5.58 4.51 0.38
N TRP A 166 -5.35 3.44 1.16
CA TRP A 166 -4.55 3.48 2.39
C TRP A 166 -3.84 2.15 2.62
N CYS A 167 -2.82 2.18 3.48
CA CYS A 167 -2.04 1.00 3.82
C CYS A 167 -2.53 0.33 5.10
N LEU A 168 -2.54 -1.01 5.09
CA LEU A 168 -2.70 -1.84 6.27
C LEU A 168 -1.61 -2.91 6.29
N ASN A 169 -1.00 -3.15 7.44
CA ASN A 169 0.00 -4.19 7.64
C ASN A 169 -0.44 -5.10 8.78
N ILE A 170 -0.34 -6.42 8.58
CA ILE A 170 -0.57 -7.42 9.62
C ILE A 170 0.77 -7.86 10.22
N GLY A 171 0.94 -7.83 11.53
CA GLY A 171 2.22 -8.19 12.17
C GLY A 171 3.15 -6.99 12.29
N THR A 172 2.93 -6.23 13.36
CA THR A 172 3.55 -4.92 13.58
C THR A 172 5.03 -5.03 13.94
N GLY A 173 5.85 -4.24 13.26
CA GLY A 173 7.18 -3.81 13.69
C GLY A 173 7.60 -2.57 12.90
N ASP A 174 8.50 -1.78 13.46
CA ASP A 174 9.15 -0.68 12.75
C ASP A 174 10.67 -0.92 12.83
N ASN A 175 11.42 -0.36 11.89
CA ASN A 175 12.88 -0.48 11.82
C ASN A 175 13.36 -1.93 11.96
N GLY A 176 12.92 -2.78 11.04
CA GLY A 176 13.44 -4.13 10.91
C GLY A 176 12.76 -5.16 11.81
N GLN A 177 11.58 -4.86 12.37
CA GLN A 177 10.94 -5.73 13.37
C GLN A 177 9.61 -6.33 12.91
N ASP A 178 9.28 -6.24 11.61
CA ASP A 178 8.04 -6.79 11.05
C ASP A 178 7.91 -8.30 11.36
N THR A 179 6.73 -8.72 11.84
CA THR A 179 6.49 -10.11 12.27
C THR A 179 6.74 -11.13 11.16
N ALA A 180 7.40 -12.25 11.44
CA ALA A 180 7.53 -13.31 10.44
C ALA A 180 6.16 -13.79 9.93
N GLY A 181 6.01 -13.82 8.59
CA GLY A 181 4.74 -14.05 7.91
C GLY A 181 3.86 -12.81 7.70
N SER A 182 4.27 -11.63 8.18
CA SER A 182 3.57 -10.35 7.92
C SER A 182 3.46 -10.03 6.44
N ARG A 183 2.46 -9.21 6.11
CA ARG A 183 2.17 -8.78 4.75
C ARG A 183 1.54 -7.39 4.75
N PHE A 184 1.89 -6.63 3.72
CA PHE A 184 1.29 -5.33 3.43
C PHE A 184 0.08 -5.48 2.51
N PHE A 185 -0.94 -4.68 2.76
CA PHE A 185 -2.18 -4.60 2.00
C PHE A 185 -2.45 -3.15 1.63
N ARG A 186 -2.87 -2.95 0.39
CA ARG A 186 -3.45 -1.71 -0.10
C ARG A 186 -4.96 -1.85 -0.06
N HIS A 187 -5.61 -0.99 0.69
CA HIS A 187 -7.05 -0.89 0.74
C HIS A 187 -7.49 0.27 -0.16
N VAL A 188 -8.62 0.12 -0.84
CA VAL A 188 -9.16 1.13 -1.75
C VAL A 188 -10.66 1.25 -1.52
N CYS A 189 -11.16 2.48 -1.43
CA CYS A 189 -12.60 2.75 -1.44
C CYS A 189 -13.10 2.91 -2.88
N VAL A 190 -13.98 2.04 -3.34
CA VAL A 190 -14.56 2.12 -4.69
C VAL A 190 -16.07 1.94 -4.60
N HIS A 191 -16.82 2.96 -5.01
CA HIS A 191 -18.28 2.94 -5.07
C HIS A 191 -18.99 2.59 -3.74
N GLY A 192 -18.42 3.00 -2.61
CA GLY A 192 -18.91 2.71 -1.27
C GLY A 192 -18.51 1.34 -0.73
N GLU A 193 -17.66 0.61 -1.46
CA GLU A 193 -17.14 -0.70 -1.06
C GLU A 193 -15.63 -0.61 -0.84
N GLU A 194 -15.17 -1.12 0.31
CA GLU A 194 -13.75 -1.32 0.59
C GLU A 194 -13.26 -2.57 -0.14
N THR A 195 -12.26 -2.40 -0.98
CA THR A 195 -11.57 -3.50 -1.68
C THR A 195 -10.15 -3.63 -1.14
N ILE A 196 -9.72 -4.87 -0.91
CA ILE A 196 -8.41 -5.19 -0.33
C ILE A 196 -7.52 -5.82 -1.41
N GLU A 197 -6.36 -5.22 -1.63
CA GLU A 197 -5.34 -5.67 -2.59
C GLU A 197 -4.05 -6.02 -1.83
N PRO A 198 -3.67 -7.31 -1.76
CA PRO A 198 -2.42 -7.68 -1.10
C PRO A 198 -1.20 -7.28 -1.93
N CYS A 199 -0.19 -6.67 -1.30
CA CYS A 199 1.13 -6.49 -1.92
C CYS A 199 1.85 -7.84 -2.06
N ALA A 200 2.94 -7.93 -2.83
CA ALA A 200 3.66 -9.18 -3.07
C ALA A 200 4.01 -9.98 -1.78
N ASP A 201 4.00 -11.30 -1.90
CA ASP A 201 4.37 -12.22 -0.81
C ASP A 201 5.81 -12.01 -0.33
N PHE A 202 6.11 -12.51 0.87
CA PHE A 202 7.43 -12.43 1.50
C PHE A 202 7.96 -11.00 1.63
N ARG A 203 7.06 -10.01 1.79
CA ARG A 203 7.41 -8.58 1.87
C ARG A 203 8.32 -8.12 0.72
N ASN A 204 8.19 -8.75 -0.46
CA ASN A 204 8.87 -8.29 -1.67
C ASN A 204 8.31 -6.93 -2.13
N GLU A 205 7.11 -6.59 -1.71
CA GLU A 205 6.54 -5.25 -1.82
C GLU A 205 6.06 -4.76 -0.45
N VAL A 206 6.16 -3.44 -0.27
CA VAL A 206 5.64 -2.68 0.87
C VAL A 206 4.53 -1.76 0.38
N CYS A 207 3.54 -1.51 1.24
CA CYS A 207 2.53 -0.50 0.95
C CYS A 207 3.05 0.86 1.42
N ILE A 208 3.02 1.84 0.53
CA ILE A 208 3.30 3.24 0.83
C ILE A 208 2.03 4.07 0.67
N GLU A 209 1.85 5.06 1.53
CA GLU A 209 0.67 5.95 1.56
C GLU A 209 1.13 7.41 1.58
N GLU A 210 0.42 8.27 0.85
CA GLU A 210 0.59 9.71 0.83
C GLU A 210 -0.75 10.43 1.02
N SER A 211 -0.72 11.57 1.71
CA SER A 211 -1.87 12.46 1.87
C SER A 211 -1.74 13.69 0.97
N LEU A 212 -2.73 13.89 0.11
CA LEU A 212 -2.82 14.96 -0.87
C LEU A 212 -3.90 15.97 -0.48
N SER A 213 -3.74 17.22 -0.89
CA SER A 213 -4.77 18.28 -0.74
C SER A 213 -5.39 18.58 -2.10
N THR A 214 -6.71 18.37 -2.21
CA THR A 214 -7.48 18.58 -3.45
C THR A 214 -8.46 19.74 -3.30
N ALA A 215 -9.08 20.15 -4.42
CA ALA A 215 -10.18 21.12 -4.40
C ALA A 215 -11.37 20.67 -3.53
N TYR A 216 -11.49 19.36 -3.27
CA TYR A 216 -12.55 18.72 -2.48
C TYR A 216 -12.07 18.30 -1.08
N GLY A 217 -10.89 18.77 -0.64
CA GLY A 217 -10.30 18.51 0.68
C GLY A 217 -9.17 17.47 0.64
N GLY A 218 -8.80 16.94 1.82
CA GLY A 218 -7.80 15.87 1.93
C GLY A 218 -8.20 14.63 1.13
N PHE A 219 -7.20 13.97 0.55
CA PHE A 219 -7.33 12.75 -0.23
C PHE A 219 -6.11 11.85 0.03
N THR A 220 -6.28 10.58 0.36
CA THR A 220 -5.15 9.64 0.53
C THR A 220 -4.99 8.71 -0.67
N GLU A 221 -3.73 8.50 -1.07
CA GLU A 221 -3.36 7.53 -2.10
C GLU A 221 -2.34 6.55 -1.54
N ALA A 222 -2.51 5.27 -1.85
CA ALA A 222 -1.59 4.21 -1.48
C ALA A 222 -1.25 3.33 -2.69
N ALA A 223 -0.05 2.76 -2.66
CA ALA A 223 0.46 1.86 -3.68
C ALA A 223 1.40 0.81 -3.08
N CYS A 224 1.40 -0.39 -3.68
CA CYS A 224 2.44 -1.37 -3.43
C CYS A 224 3.69 -1.01 -4.25
N ARG A 225 4.85 -1.01 -3.60
CA ARG A 225 6.15 -0.75 -4.22
C ARG A 225 7.14 -1.83 -3.78
N VAL A 226 8.05 -2.21 -4.67
CA VAL A 226 9.16 -3.13 -4.36
C VAL A 226 9.89 -2.69 -3.09
N ASN A 227 10.13 -3.63 -2.18
CA ASN A 227 10.94 -3.45 -0.97
C ASN A 227 12.43 -3.39 -1.34
N ARG A 228 13.07 -2.23 -1.15
CA ARG A 228 14.46 -1.97 -1.57
C ARG A 228 15.44 -2.15 -0.41
N TRP A 229 15.54 -3.38 0.08
CA TRP A 229 16.41 -3.72 1.22
C TRP A 229 17.76 -4.32 0.82
N VAL A 230 17.89 -4.80 -0.41
CA VAL A 230 18.94 -5.75 -0.86
C VAL A 230 20.36 -5.26 -0.56
N ASP A 231 20.62 -3.97 -0.70
CA ASP A 231 21.95 -3.38 -0.54
C ASP A 231 22.13 -2.64 0.80
N CYS A 232 21.21 -2.77 1.77
CA CYS A 232 21.31 -2.09 3.06
C CYS A 232 22.64 -2.42 3.74
N ILE A 233 22.96 -3.71 3.90
CA ILE A 233 24.15 -4.14 4.65
C ILE A 233 25.48 -3.70 4.01
N ASP A 234 25.46 -3.36 2.72
CA ASP A 234 26.63 -2.87 1.99
C ASP A 234 26.86 -1.37 2.18
N GLN A 235 25.94 -0.65 2.84
CA GLN A 235 26.09 0.78 3.12
C GLN A 235 26.89 0.99 4.42
N LEU A 236 28.07 1.58 4.27
CA LEU A 236 29.01 1.84 5.37
C LEU A 236 28.92 3.28 5.92
N GLU A 237 28.11 4.13 5.29
CA GLU A 237 27.91 5.52 5.67
C GLU A 237 26.43 5.77 5.96
N GLN A 238 26.15 6.51 7.03
CA GLN A 238 24.78 6.77 7.48
C GLN A 238 23.93 7.47 6.42
N ASP A 239 24.47 8.51 5.78
CA ASP A 239 23.77 9.30 4.75
C ASP A 239 23.35 8.43 3.55
N ASP A 240 24.19 7.46 3.16
CA ASP A 240 23.87 6.53 2.08
C ASP A 240 22.83 5.50 2.52
N CYS A 241 22.91 5.02 3.76
CA CYS A 241 21.95 4.10 4.35
C CYS A 241 20.55 4.70 4.42
N GLU A 242 20.42 5.94 4.88
CA GLU A 242 19.14 6.59 5.15
C GLU A 242 18.52 7.27 3.91
N ASN A 243 19.13 7.10 2.73
CA ASN A 243 18.63 7.64 1.48
C ASN A 243 17.37 6.91 0.98
N SER A 244 16.20 7.42 1.37
CA SER A 244 14.89 6.84 1.02
C SER A 244 14.54 6.92 -0.47
N ASP A 245 15.27 7.69 -1.28
CA ASP A 245 15.08 7.69 -2.73
C ASP A 245 15.66 6.43 -3.38
N LYS A 246 16.61 5.76 -2.71
CA LYS A 246 17.30 4.58 -3.23
C LYS A 246 16.90 3.29 -2.55
N ARG A 247 16.64 3.33 -1.23
CA ARG A 247 16.51 2.12 -0.41
C ARG A 247 15.56 2.30 0.77
N ASP A 248 15.21 1.19 1.39
CA ASP A 248 14.30 1.12 2.52
C ASP A 248 15.06 0.61 3.75
N CYS A 249 16.03 1.39 4.23
CA CYS A 249 16.94 1.03 5.32
C CYS A 249 16.90 2.01 6.49
N TYR A 250 17.54 1.64 7.60
CA TYR A 250 17.79 2.48 8.77
C TYR A 250 19.18 2.20 9.35
N TRP A 251 19.75 3.19 10.03
CA TRP A 251 21.09 3.11 10.62
C TRP A 251 21.04 2.69 12.09
N VAL A 252 21.94 1.80 12.47
CA VAL A 252 22.15 1.36 13.86
C VAL A 252 23.55 1.74 14.30
N GLU A 253 23.65 2.52 15.38
CA GLU A 253 24.90 2.95 15.98
C GLU A 253 25.49 1.89 16.94
N GLY A 254 26.81 1.88 17.08
CA GLY A 254 27.52 1.09 18.10
C GLY A 254 27.89 -0.33 17.68
N VAL A 255 27.56 -0.75 16.46
CA VAL A 255 27.95 -2.03 15.86
C VAL A 255 28.31 -1.85 14.39
N HIS A 256 29.20 -2.67 13.85
CA HIS A 256 29.52 -2.69 12.42
C HIS A 256 29.78 -4.13 11.95
N TYR A 257 29.67 -4.33 10.64
CA TYR A 257 30.03 -5.58 9.99
C TYR A 257 31.52 -5.58 9.62
N ASP A 258 32.28 -6.58 10.08
CA ASP A 258 33.74 -6.67 9.86
C ASP A 258 34.14 -7.34 8.53
N GLY A 259 33.16 -7.71 7.70
CA GLY A 259 33.37 -8.37 6.41
C GLY A 259 33.72 -9.86 6.49
N SER A 260 33.75 -10.47 7.67
CA SER A 260 34.29 -11.84 7.86
C SER A 260 33.35 -12.98 7.42
N ASN A 261 32.07 -12.73 7.17
CA ASN A 261 31.14 -13.75 6.63
C ASN A 261 31.15 -13.82 5.08
N SER A 262 31.94 -12.99 4.39
CA SER A 262 32.06 -13.00 2.91
C SER A 262 33.05 -14.06 2.39
N LYS A 263 32.82 -15.32 2.75
CA LYS A 263 33.42 -16.49 2.07
C LYS A 263 32.38 -17.59 1.85
N THR A 264 31.24 -17.24 1.27
CA THR A 264 30.40 -18.21 0.58
C THR A 264 30.89 -18.34 -0.86
N THR A 265 31.54 -19.48 -1.10
CA THR A 265 31.75 -20.07 -2.42
C THR A 265 30.53 -19.96 -3.31
N GLY A 266 30.71 -19.40 -4.51
CA GLY A 266 29.80 -19.57 -5.63
C GLY A 266 28.76 -18.47 -5.78
N SER A 267 29.06 -17.56 -6.71
CA SER A 267 28.06 -16.84 -7.49
C SER A 267 26.87 -17.75 -7.82
N GLN A 268 25.72 -17.50 -7.20
CA GLN A 268 24.43 -17.84 -7.78
C GLN A 268 23.61 -16.56 -7.78
N GLN A 269 23.64 -15.94 -8.96
CA GLN A 269 22.67 -14.94 -9.38
C GLN A 269 21.27 -15.54 -9.23
N VAL A 270 20.42 -14.92 -8.41
CA VAL A 270 18.98 -15.00 -8.59
C VAL A 270 18.56 -13.62 -9.09
N GLY A 271 18.44 -13.53 -10.40
CA GLY A 271 18.12 -12.33 -11.16
C GLY A 271 17.71 -12.77 -12.55
N ASP A 272 16.43 -13.09 -12.66
CA ASP A 272 15.57 -13.17 -13.84
C ASP A 272 16.11 -13.75 -15.16
N SER A 273 15.51 -14.87 -15.56
CA SER A 273 15.45 -15.30 -16.95
C SER A 273 14.35 -14.52 -17.67
N VAL A 274 14.70 -13.38 -18.26
CA VAL A 274 14.22 -13.04 -19.61
C VAL A 274 15.44 -12.63 -20.44
N SER A 275 15.81 -13.54 -21.35
CA SER A 275 16.57 -13.38 -22.61
C SER A 275 16.87 -11.93 -23.06
N ASP A 276 18.02 -11.57 -23.61
CA ASP A 276 19.17 -12.32 -24.11
C ASP A 276 20.25 -11.30 -24.53
N THR A 277 21.48 -11.78 -24.64
CA THR A 277 22.68 -11.16 -25.26
C THR A 277 23.51 -10.13 -24.45
N ASN A 278 24.32 -10.68 -23.54
CA ASN A 278 25.78 -10.66 -23.64
C ASN A 278 26.50 -9.28 -23.64
N THR A 279 26.70 -8.70 -22.45
CA THR A 279 28.04 -8.31 -21.96
C THR A 279 27.97 -8.00 -20.47
N GLN A 280 28.63 -8.84 -19.66
CA GLN A 280 28.90 -8.60 -18.26
C GLN A 280 30.03 -7.58 -18.13
N ASN A 281 29.88 -6.61 -17.23
CA ASN A 281 30.99 -5.92 -16.59
C ASN A 281 30.61 -5.58 -15.15
N PHE A 282 31.03 -6.45 -14.24
CA PHE A 282 31.54 -6.06 -12.94
C PHE A 282 32.83 -5.27 -13.19
N ASP A 283 32.78 -3.95 -13.03
CA ASP A 283 33.97 -3.11 -13.02
C ASP A 283 33.69 -1.85 -12.20
N GLY A 284 34.50 -1.61 -11.14
CA GLY A 284 34.73 -0.25 -10.68
C GLY A 284 34.84 0.06 -9.19
N VAL A 285 35.63 -0.68 -8.40
CA VAL A 285 36.47 0.00 -7.37
C VAL A 285 37.93 -0.41 -7.63
N PRO A 286 38.88 0.54 -7.78
CA PRO A 286 40.21 0.23 -8.29
C PRO A 286 41.08 -0.55 -7.31
N ASP A 287 41.75 -1.55 -7.87
CA ASP A 287 42.87 -2.29 -7.30
C ASP A 287 44.01 -1.36 -6.84
N GLY A 288 44.62 -1.75 -5.72
CA GLY A 288 45.71 -1.04 -5.08
C GLY A 288 46.55 -1.88 -4.13
N ARG A 289 46.71 -3.20 -4.36
CA ARG A 289 47.98 -3.98 -4.18
C ARG A 289 47.77 -5.51 -4.29
N ASN A 290 48.46 -6.05 -5.29
CA ASN A 290 48.56 -7.44 -5.78
C ASN A 290 49.54 -8.32 -4.91
N PRO A 291 49.86 -9.59 -5.25
CA PRO A 291 49.25 -10.82 -4.71
C PRO A 291 50.28 -11.84 -4.15
N ALA A 292 49.82 -12.87 -3.44
CA ALA A 292 50.55 -14.14 -3.35
C ALA A 292 49.61 -15.34 -3.11
N ALA A 293 49.30 -16.00 -4.23
CA ALA A 293 49.04 -17.43 -4.47
C ALA A 293 48.68 -18.42 -3.34
N ASN A 294 47.70 -19.27 -3.71
CA ASN A 294 47.66 -20.74 -3.64
C ASN A 294 46.54 -21.34 -2.73
N PRO A 295 45.82 -22.39 -3.19
CA PRO A 295 44.60 -22.88 -2.58
C PRO A 295 44.94 -23.88 -1.47
N GLN A 296 44.70 -23.46 -0.25
CA GLN A 296 44.48 -24.34 0.87
C GLN A 296 43.28 -23.80 1.62
N LEU A 297 42.46 -24.71 2.14
CA LEU A 297 41.46 -24.39 3.15
C LEU A 297 42.05 -23.30 4.05
N ALA A 298 41.45 -22.11 4.06
CA ALA A 298 41.77 -21.14 5.06
C ALA A 298 41.27 -21.75 6.37
N GLU A 299 42.18 -22.46 7.03
CA GLU A 299 42.16 -22.66 8.46
C GLU A 299 41.68 -21.34 9.07
N SER A 300 40.67 -21.45 9.94
CA SER A 300 40.24 -20.35 10.80
C SER A 300 41.48 -19.62 11.31
N ASP A 301 41.65 -18.37 10.91
CA ASP A 301 42.68 -17.51 11.50
C ASP A 301 42.45 -17.53 13.02
N PRO A 302 43.33 -18.16 13.81
CA PRO A 302 43.14 -18.28 15.25
C PRO A 302 43.27 -16.92 15.95
N GLU A 303 43.70 -15.86 15.25
CA GLU A 303 43.94 -14.53 15.82
C GLU A 303 42.74 -13.57 15.72
N LYS A 304 41.67 -13.89 14.98
CA LYS A 304 40.42 -13.10 15.05
C LYS A 304 39.52 -13.63 16.16
N GLU A 305 39.72 -13.10 17.37
CA GLU A 305 38.94 -13.45 18.57
C GLU A 305 37.44 -13.14 18.41
N ASN A 306 37.12 -12.07 17.67
CA ASN A 306 35.76 -11.64 17.37
C ASN A 306 35.55 -11.53 15.86
N MET A 307 34.41 -11.99 15.34
CA MET A 307 34.08 -11.99 13.90
C MET A 307 32.59 -11.70 13.66
N GLY A 308 32.28 -11.10 12.52
CA GLY A 308 30.92 -10.86 12.01
C GLY A 308 30.44 -9.46 12.38
N ILE A 309 29.29 -9.39 13.05
CA ILE A 309 28.84 -8.15 13.68
C ILE A 309 29.60 -7.92 14.98
N ILE A 310 30.36 -6.84 15.07
CA ILE A 310 31.22 -6.51 16.20
C ILE A 310 30.94 -5.08 16.70
N LYS A 311 31.40 -4.77 17.91
CA LYS A 311 31.19 -3.48 18.57
C LYS A 311 31.91 -2.33 17.85
N GLY A 312 31.27 -1.15 17.86
CA GLY A 312 31.77 0.12 17.32
C GLY A 312 31.25 0.42 15.93
N GLY A 313 31.36 1.69 15.49
CA GLY A 313 30.90 2.12 14.16
C GLY A 313 29.37 2.17 14.05
N GLY A 314 28.85 1.93 12.86
CA GLY A 314 27.42 1.75 12.61
C GLY A 314 27.14 0.72 11.50
N LEU A 315 25.88 0.29 11.44
CA LEU A 315 25.40 -0.79 10.59
C LEU A 315 24.09 -0.38 9.94
N CYS A 316 23.99 -0.54 8.63
CA CYS A 316 22.78 -0.26 7.88
C CYS A 316 21.92 -1.53 7.72
N LEU A 317 20.64 -1.45 8.09
CA LEU A 317 19.73 -2.60 8.14
C LEU A 317 18.40 -2.31 7.42
N PRO A 318 17.71 -3.35 6.90
CA PRO A 318 16.40 -3.20 6.28
C PRO A 318 15.34 -2.64 7.24
N ARG A 319 14.64 -1.57 6.85
CA ARG A 319 13.50 -1.06 7.61
C ARG A 319 12.32 -2.01 7.56
N HIS A 320 12.12 -2.64 6.41
CA HIS A 320 11.15 -3.72 6.22
C HIS A 320 11.93 -5.00 5.88
N PRO A 321 12.12 -5.90 6.85
CA PRO A 321 12.87 -7.14 6.63
C PRO A 321 12.26 -7.92 5.47
N PRO A 322 13.05 -8.56 4.59
CA PRO A 322 12.50 -9.50 3.64
C PRO A 322 11.82 -10.67 4.36
N GLY A 323 10.77 -11.23 3.75
CA GLY A 323 10.34 -12.58 4.09
C GLY A 323 11.30 -13.59 3.47
N LEU A 324 11.68 -14.62 4.23
CA LEU A 324 12.64 -15.62 3.77
C LEU A 324 11.97 -17.00 3.67
N GLU A 325 12.17 -17.66 2.53
CA GLU A 325 11.70 -19.02 2.33
C GLU A 325 12.69 -20.02 2.94
N HIS A 326 12.30 -20.67 4.04
CA HIS A 326 13.12 -21.62 4.79
C HIS A 326 12.93 -23.09 4.38
N TYR A 327 12.00 -23.37 3.47
CA TYR A 327 11.55 -24.73 3.12
C TYR A 327 11.79 -25.10 1.64
N GLY A 328 12.53 -24.28 0.89
CA GLY A 328 12.87 -24.47 -0.53
C GLY A 328 14.36 -24.23 -0.84
N GLU A 329 14.72 -24.24 -2.12
CA GLU A 329 16.06 -23.82 -2.59
C GLU A 329 16.18 -22.29 -2.52
N GLY A 330 16.37 -21.77 -1.30
CA GLY A 330 16.44 -20.34 -1.01
C GLY A 330 17.83 -19.87 -0.54
N ASN A 331 18.00 -18.55 -0.48
CA ASN A 331 19.19 -17.88 0.06
C ASN A 331 19.03 -17.47 1.53
N ALA A 332 18.01 -17.99 2.23
CA ALA A 332 17.71 -17.63 3.62
C ALA A 332 18.90 -17.86 4.56
N GLU A 333 19.59 -19.01 4.44
CA GLU A 333 20.78 -19.31 5.25
C GLU A 333 21.91 -18.30 4.98
N ASN A 334 22.13 -17.94 3.72
CA ASN A 334 23.14 -16.95 3.35
C ASN A 334 22.82 -15.57 3.93
N ILE A 335 21.57 -15.12 3.83
CA ILE A 335 21.12 -13.82 4.37
C ILE A 335 21.22 -13.81 5.90
N CYS A 336 20.66 -14.82 6.58
CA CYS A 336 20.72 -14.91 8.04
C CYS A 336 22.16 -15.01 8.55
N SER A 337 23.08 -15.63 7.78
CA SER A 337 24.48 -15.73 8.17
C SER A 337 25.19 -14.38 8.25
N LEU A 338 24.70 -13.36 7.56
CA LEU A 338 25.27 -12.01 7.63
C LEU A 338 25.13 -11.40 9.03
N GLY A 339 24.08 -11.75 9.77
CA GLY A 339 23.85 -11.32 11.15
C GLY A 339 24.67 -12.10 12.19
N ASN A 340 25.38 -13.16 11.79
CA ASN A 340 26.15 -13.96 12.75
C ASN A 340 27.26 -13.13 13.40
N SER A 341 27.34 -13.23 14.73
CA SER A 341 28.42 -12.65 15.54
C SER A 341 29.08 -13.74 16.37
N LYS A 342 30.40 -13.91 16.21
CA LYS A 342 31.21 -14.75 17.07
C LYS A 342 32.01 -13.85 18.00
N GLN A 343 31.72 -13.93 19.30
CA GLN A 343 32.41 -13.16 20.34
C GLN A 343 33.15 -14.11 21.29
N THR A 344 34.39 -13.78 21.62
CA THR A 344 35.18 -14.49 22.65
C THR A 344 35.20 -13.67 23.93
N VAL A 345 34.95 -14.33 25.07
CA VAL A 345 34.94 -13.73 26.41
C VAL A 345 36.03 -14.37 27.25
N HIS A 346 36.86 -13.55 27.89
CA HIS A 346 37.94 -14.02 28.74
C HIS A 346 37.56 -13.93 30.22
N PHE A 347 37.82 -15.01 30.96
CA PHE A 347 37.54 -15.10 32.40
C PHE A 347 38.83 -15.37 33.17
N ASP A 348 39.03 -14.67 34.28
CA ASP A 348 39.99 -15.07 35.29
C ASP A 348 39.37 -16.16 36.18
N THR A 349 40.18 -17.14 36.58
CA THR A 349 39.74 -18.23 37.46
C THR A 349 40.44 -18.11 38.81
N SER A 350 39.67 -18.02 39.89
CA SER A 350 40.22 -17.98 41.24
C SER A 350 40.78 -19.34 41.67
N LEU A 351 41.59 -19.34 42.72
CA LEU A 351 42.12 -20.56 43.36
C LEU A 351 41.03 -21.56 43.79
N PHE A 352 39.78 -21.11 43.97
CA PHE A 352 38.64 -21.94 44.35
C PHE A 352 37.71 -22.28 43.17
N GLY A 353 38.12 -21.96 41.94
CA GLY A 353 37.39 -22.30 40.71
C GLY A 353 36.23 -21.34 40.38
N SER A 354 36.06 -20.24 41.10
CA SER A 354 35.12 -19.19 40.68
C SER A 354 35.69 -18.45 39.46
N LYS A 355 34.84 -18.24 38.45
CA LYS A 355 35.19 -17.47 37.25
C LYS A 355 34.71 -16.04 37.40
N SER A 356 35.58 -15.07 37.18
CA SER A 356 35.22 -13.64 37.07
C SER A 356 35.50 -13.18 35.65
N CYS A 357 34.54 -12.53 35.01
CA CYS A 357 34.73 -12.02 33.65
C CYS A 357 35.78 -10.90 33.65
N LYS A 358 36.70 -10.94 32.69
CA LYS A 358 37.84 -10.03 32.60
C LYS A 358 37.77 -9.13 31.38
N GLU A 359 37.44 -9.69 30.23
CA GLU A 359 37.42 -8.97 28.95
C GLU A 359 36.21 -9.40 28.12
N ASN A 360 35.65 -8.44 27.36
CA ASN A 360 34.47 -8.59 26.51
C ASN A 360 33.20 -9.05 27.27
N CYS A 361 33.05 -8.63 28.53
CA CYS A 361 31.96 -9.05 29.41
C CYS A 361 30.59 -8.53 28.97
N GLU A 362 30.56 -7.43 28.21
CA GLU A 362 29.33 -6.83 27.69
C GLU A 362 28.52 -7.82 26.83
N VAL A 363 29.18 -8.77 26.16
CA VAL A 363 28.48 -9.73 25.27
C VAL A 363 27.72 -10.79 26.04
N LEU A 364 27.95 -10.89 27.35
CA LEU A 364 27.18 -11.74 28.24
C LEU A 364 25.84 -11.08 28.60
N THR A 365 25.72 -9.76 28.51
CA THR A 365 24.51 -9.03 28.93
C THR A 365 23.30 -9.38 28.09
N ALA A 366 22.11 -9.36 28.71
CA ALA A 366 20.85 -9.50 27.99
C ALA A 366 20.67 -8.42 26.91
N GLU A 367 21.18 -7.21 27.16
CA GLU A 367 21.15 -6.09 26.21
C GLU A 367 21.89 -6.44 24.92
N TRP A 368 23.13 -6.94 25.01
CA TRP A 368 23.88 -7.35 23.83
C TRP A 368 23.17 -8.46 23.04
N VAL A 369 22.67 -9.48 23.73
CA VAL A 369 21.97 -10.60 23.10
C VAL A 369 20.70 -10.12 22.38
N ASN A 370 19.92 -9.24 23.00
CA ASN A 370 18.71 -8.69 22.41
C ASN A 370 19.02 -7.78 21.21
N ASN A 371 20.08 -6.96 21.30
CA ASN A 371 20.54 -6.13 20.19
C ASN A 371 20.96 -6.99 19.00
N MET A 372 21.76 -8.03 19.24
CA MET A 372 22.16 -8.96 18.20
C MET A 372 20.98 -9.70 17.58
N ASN A 373 19.99 -10.09 18.38
CA ASN A 373 18.78 -10.71 17.86
C ASN A 373 17.96 -9.74 16.99
N ALA A 374 17.85 -8.48 17.40
CA ALA A 374 17.16 -7.44 16.62
C ALA A 374 17.85 -7.21 15.27
N ILE A 375 19.19 -7.31 15.20
CA ILE A 375 19.96 -7.24 13.96
C ILE A 375 19.71 -8.46 13.08
N CYS A 376 19.71 -9.67 13.64
CA CYS A 376 19.34 -10.86 12.86
C CYS A 376 17.93 -10.72 12.29
N TYR A 377 16.98 -10.29 13.12
CA TYR A 377 15.59 -10.16 12.74
C TYR A 377 15.34 -9.05 11.70
N SER A 378 16.16 -8.00 11.68
CA SER A 378 16.05 -6.97 10.62
C SER A 378 16.54 -7.44 9.26
N LEU A 379 17.41 -8.45 9.21
CA LEU A 379 17.84 -9.06 7.94
C LEU A 379 16.78 -9.97 7.32
N GLY A 380 15.71 -10.28 8.06
CA GLY A 380 14.59 -11.10 7.58
C GLY A 380 14.01 -11.98 8.68
N ASP A 381 13.38 -13.09 8.29
CA ASP A 381 12.86 -14.09 9.22
C ASP A 381 14.01 -14.93 9.86
N CYS A 382 14.97 -14.27 10.53
CA CYS A 382 16.19 -14.84 11.10
C CYS A 382 16.25 -14.63 12.62
N GLY A 383 16.99 -15.50 13.31
CA GLY A 383 17.18 -15.41 14.76
C GLY A 383 15.99 -15.94 15.57
N ASN A 384 15.86 -15.45 16.80
CA ASN A 384 14.79 -15.79 17.72
C ASN A 384 13.64 -14.78 17.53
N PHE A 385 12.50 -15.27 17.05
CA PHE A 385 11.30 -14.47 16.80
C PHE A 385 10.04 -15.31 16.99
N ASP A 386 8.91 -14.62 17.20
CA ASP A 386 7.57 -15.19 17.09
C ASP A 386 7.00 -14.84 15.71
N ASN A 387 6.38 -15.82 15.04
CA ASN A 387 5.64 -15.55 13.81
C ASN A 387 4.21 -15.06 14.08
N LEU A 388 3.48 -14.68 13.03
CA LEU A 388 2.07 -14.26 13.13
C LEU A 388 1.14 -15.26 13.84
N ALA A 389 1.50 -16.55 13.86
CA ALA A 389 0.73 -17.58 14.56
C ALA A 389 1.10 -17.73 16.04
N GLY A 390 1.97 -16.84 16.57
CA GLY A 390 2.48 -16.89 17.94
C GLY A 390 3.40 -18.08 18.20
N ARG A 391 4.03 -18.63 17.16
CA ARG A 391 5.00 -19.72 17.30
C ARG A 391 6.41 -19.14 17.28
N GLY A 392 7.07 -19.25 18.42
CA GLY A 392 8.45 -18.84 18.61
C GLY A 392 9.48 -19.85 18.10
N THR A 393 10.66 -19.35 17.77
CA THR A 393 11.88 -20.11 17.52
C THR A 393 12.96 -19.66 18.49
N ASP A 394 13.71 -20.58 19.10
CA ASP A 394 14.92 -20.28 19.87
C ASP A 394 16.21 -20.47 19.05
N ASP A 395 16.07 -20.72 17.74
CA ASP A 395 17.19 -20.78 16.81
C ASP A 395 17.84 -19.39 16.68
N GLY A 396 19.17 -19.35 16.55
CA GLY A 396 19.93 -18.10 16.38
C GLY A 396 20.88 -17.75 17.53
N ILE A 397 20.66 -18.26 18.75
CA ILE A 397 21.63 -18.11 19.85
C ILE A 397 22.31 -19.45 20.13
N VAL A 398 23.65 -19.48 20.06
CA VAL A 398 24.45 -20.67 20.34
C VAL A 398 25.56 -20.34 21.33
N VAL A 399 25.45 -20.85 22.55
CA VAL A 399 26.53 -20.74 23.55
C VAL A 399 27.39 -22.00 23.53
N LYS A 400 28.71 -21.81 23.37
CA LYS A 400 29.70 -22.89 23.46
C LYS A 400 30.68 -22.59 24.59
N ASP A 401 30.90 -23.57 25.47
CA ASP A 401 31.92 -23.52 26.52
C ASP A 401 33.07 -24.45 26.10
N ASN A 402 34.25 -23.89 25.86
CA ASN A 402 35.40 -24.62 25.30
C ASN A 402 35.04 -25.46 24.05
N GLY A 403 34.24 -24.90 23.15
CA GLY A 403 33.79 -25.57 21.92
C GLY A 403 32.60 -26.52 22.08
N VAL A 404 32.12 -26.78 23.29
CA VAL A 404 30.97 -27.66 23.57
C VAL A 404 29.67 -26.84 23.64
N ARG A 405 28.70 -27.14 22.76
CA ARG A 405 27.38 -26.48 22.75
C ARG A 405 26.63 -26.73 24.07
N ARG A 406 26.13 -25.67 24.69
CA ARG A 406 25.25 -25.71 25.86
C ARG A 406 23.80 -25.49 25.43
N LYS A 407 22.85 -26.17 26.07
CA LYS A 407 21.42 -25.84 25.92
C LYS A 407 21.14 -24.53 26.64
N ILE A 408 20.47 -23.61 25.98
CA ILE A 408 20.05 -22.33 26.58
C ILE A 408 18.79 -22.61 27.40
N SER A 409 18.93 -23.26 28.56
CA SER A 409 17.83 -23.43 29.49
C SER A 409 17.63 -22.11 30.25
N GLN A 410 16.77 -21.21 29.74
CA GLN A 410 16.16 -20.02 30.41
C GLN A 410 17.00 -19.20 31.42
N GLY A 411 18.31 -19.34 31.42
CA GLY A 411 19.18 -18.90 32.50
C GLY A 411 20.41 -18.17 32.00
N ILE A 412 20.62 -18.02 30.69
CA ILE A 412 21.71 -17.19 30.17
C ILE A 412 21.28 -15.73 30.10
N VAL A 413 20.01 -15.46 29.75
CA VAL A 413 19.41 -14.12 29.88
C VAL A 413 19.18 -13.75 31.35
N GLY A 414 18.94 -14.73 32.23
CA GLY A 414 18.76 -14.52 33.68
C GLY A 414 20.05 -14.48 34.51
N ALA A 415 21.08 -15.27 34.18
CA ALA A 415 22.32 -15.32 34.98
C ALA A 415 23.31 -14.20 34.61
N ALA A 416 23.19 -13.60 33.43
CA ALA A 416 23.96 -12.40 33.08
C ALA A 416 23.47 -11.14 33.82
N ALA A 417 22.23 -11.17 34.33
CA ALA A 417 21.63 -10.07 35.08
C ALA A 417 21.88 -10.15 36.60
N THR A 418 22.55 -11.19 37.10
CA THR A 418 22.73 -11.40 38.56
C THR A 418 24.18 -11.29 39.04
N SER A 419 25.09 -10.72 38.24
CA SER A 419 26.48 -10.47 38.68
C SER A 419 26.81 -9.00 38.95
N GLU A 420 25.83 -8.12 38.92
CA GLU A 420 25.93 -6.76 39.45
C GLU A 420 24.98 -6.65 40.65
N ASP A 421 25.44 -7.09 41.82
CA ASP A 421 25.06 -6.57 43.15
C ASP A 421 25.71 -7.49 44.21
N GLU A 422 26.85 -7.04 44.75
CA GLU A 422 27.35 -7.56 46.02
C GLU A 422 26.50 -6.98 47.17
N ASP A 423 26.28 -7.83 48.18
CA ASP A 423 25.79 -7.54 49.53
C ASP A 423 24.31 -7.15 49.69
N GLU A 424 23.45 -8.16 49.91
CA GLU A 424 22.81 -8.40 51.23
C GLU A 424 22.06 -9.76 51.25
N GLY A 425 22.23 -10.52 52.35
CA GLY A 425 21.11 -11.29 52.91
C GLY A 425 20.83 -12.69 52.37
N PHE A 426 21.65 -13.66 52.80
CA PHE A 426 21.27 -15.08 52.92
C PHE A 426 20.01 -15.24 53.80
N LEU A 427 18.80 -15.38 53.23
CA LEU A 427 17.62 -15.92 53.93
C LEU A 427 16.52 -16.42 52.95
N GLY A 428 16.34 -17.74 52.88
CA GLY A 428 15.03 -18.37 53.07
C GLY A 428 14.16 -18.80 51.87
N GLY A 429 13.92 -20.12 51.78
CA GLY A 429 12.59 -20.68 51.48
C GLY A 429 12.39 -21.23 50.06
N LEU A 430 12.48 -22.54 49.83
CA LEU A 430 11.42 -23.56 49.97
C LEU A 430 10.39 -23.60 48.81
N PHE A 431 10.44 -24.73 48.09
CA PHE A 431 9.36 -25.52 47.46
C PHE A 431 8.13 -24.82 46.87
N GLY A 432 7.90 -25.12 45.59
CA GLY A 432 6.62 -25.07 44.88
C GLY A 432 6.77 -25.70 43.52
#